data_AF-A0A1H0ELZ5-F1
#
_entry.id   AF-A0A1H0ELZ5-F1
#
_cell.length_a   1.000
_cell.length_b   1.000
_cell.length_c   1.000
_cell.angle_alpha   90.00
_cell.angle_beta   90.00
_cell.angle_gamma   90.00
#
_symmetry.space_group_name_H-M   'P 1'
#
loop_
_entity.id
_entity.type
_entity.pdbx_description
1 polymer ?
#
loop_
_entity_poly.entity_id
_entity_poly.type
_entity_poly.pdbx_seq_one_letter_code
_entity_poly.pdbx_strand_id
1 'polypeptide(L)'
;MPLKLPVASVVALLGPAAVRAQVCAALDEGSARCAGGHGGLRVARIGVEPGDPLQDRLDVVRAAGQARIVLVERLTAGLGSADRRVVLSALEDLAGAGATVVVDDDDPVAVLAVADAALRVDATGQVELEELPDLTALLAG
;
A
#
# COMPACT_ATOMS: atom_id res chain seq x y z
N MET A 1 -12.07 3.90 17.20
CA MET A 1 -11.00 2.97 17.62
C MET A 1 -9.78 3.24 16.76
N PRO A 2 -8.55 3.06 17.27
CA PRO A 2 -7.36 3.16 16.42
C PRO A 2 -7.36 2.03 15.39
N LEU A 3 -7.11 2.38 14.12
CA LEU A 3 -6.86 1.41 13.06
C LEU A 3 -5.55 0.67 13.36
N LYS A 4 -5.56 -0.66 13.26
CA LYS A 4 -4.36 -1.49 13.43
C LYS A 4 -4.02 -2.08 12.07
N LEU A 5 -2.93 -1.61 11.47
CA LEU A 5 -2.45 -2.17 10.22
C LEU A 5 -1.60 -3.43 10.50
N PRO A 6 -1.68 -4.45 9.63
CA PRO A 6 -0.75 -5.57 9.67
C PRO A 6 0.69 -5.09 9.43
N VAL A 7 1.65 -5.82 10.00
CA VAL A 7 3.09 -5.52 9.90
C VAL A 7 3.69 -6.37 8.81
N ALA A 8 4.67 -5.83 8.06
CA ALA A 8 5.40 -6.57 7.02
C ALA A 8 4.44 -7.13 5.96
N SER A 9 3.54 -6.28 5.48
CA SER A 9 2.41 -6.67 4.64
C SER A 9 2.05 -5.59 3.62
N VAL A 10 1.55 -6.01 2.46
CA VAL A 10 0.90 -5.15 1.47
C VAL A 10 -0.59 -5.07 1.76
N VAL A 11 -1.12 -3.85 1.90
CA VAL A 11 -2.51 -3.55 2.23
C VAL A 11 -3.14 -2.76 1.08
N ALA A 12 -4.09 -3.36 0.37
CA ALA A 12 -4.82 -2.70 -0.71
C ALA A 12 -5.89 -1.75 -0.13
N LEU A 13 -5.85 -0.47 -0.48
CA LEU A 13 -6.92 0.46 -0.15
C LEU A 13 -8.06 0.32 -1.18
N LEU A 14 -9.25 -0.04 -0.74
CA LEU A 14 -10.42 -0.26 -1.58
C LEU A 14 -11.55 0.70 -1.24
N GLY A 15 -12.43 0.99 -2.20
CA GLY A 15 -13.55 1.93 -2.01
C GLY A 15 -13.61 3.00 -3.09
N PRO A 16 -14.46 4.03 -2.94
CA PRO A 16 -14.55 5.15 -3.89
C PRO A 16 -13.24 5.95 -3.92
N ALA A 17 -12.71 6.24 -5.12
CA ALA A 17 -11.38 6.84 -5.30
C ALA A 17 -11.16 8.12 -4.48
N ALA A 18 -12.13 9.03 -4.46
CA ALA A 18 -12.02 10.27 -3.69
C ALA A 18 -11.91 10.02 -2.18
N VAL A 19 -12.57 8.98 -1.65
CA VAL A 19 -12.54 8.65 -0.22
C VAL A 19 -11.26 7.92 0.14
N ARG A 20 -10.77 7.04 -0.75
CA ARG A 20 -9.45 6.40 -0.59
C ARG A 20 -8.33 7.44 -0.51
N ALA A 21 -8.32 8.40 -1.41
CA ALA A 21 -7.33 9.49 -1.39
C ALA A 21 -7.40 10.29 -0.08
N GLN A 22 -8.61 10.57 0.44
CA GLN A 22 -8.78 11.25 1.73
C GLN A 22 -8.25 10.41 2.90
N VAL A 23 -8.53 9.11 2.94
CA VAL A 23 -8.01 8.20 3.97
C VAL A 23 -6.50 8.11 3.88
N CYS A 24 -5.95 7.92 2.68
CA CYS A 24 -4.50 7.86 2.48
C CYS A 24 -3.82 9.15 2.94
N ALA A 25 -4.39 10.32 2.64
CA ALA A 25 -3.89 11.62 3.11
C ALA A 25 -3.96 11.79 4.64
N ALA A 26 -4.96 11.19 5.29
CA ALA A 26 -5.12 11.23 6.74
C ALA A 26 -4.16 10.30 7.51
N LEU A 27 -3.57 9.31 6.84
CA LEU A 27 -2.50 8.48 7.40
C LEU A 27 -1.19 9.26 7.34
N ASP A 28 -0.70 9.79 8.45
CA ASP A 28 0.56 10.57 8.50
C ASP A 28 1.51 10.14 9.63
N GLU A 29 2.71 10.71 9.67
CA GLU A 29 3.71 10.47 10.72
C GLU A 29 3.19 10.73 12.14
N GLY A 30 2.25 11.68 12.30
CA GLY A 30 1.65 12.02 13.59
C GLY A 30 0.69 10.96 14.11
N SER A 31 0.04 10.26 13.18
CA SER A 31 -0.87 9.14 13.43
C SER A 31 -0.14 7.80 13.67
N ALA A 32 1.10 7.67 13.19
CA ALA A 32 1.85 6.44 13.22
C ALA A 32 2.38 6.10 14.63
N ARG A 33 1.66 5.20 15.31
CA ARG A 33 2.00 4.66 16.63
C ARG A 33 2.22 3.15 16.53
N CYS A 34 3.23 2.63 17.21
CA CYS A 34 3.33 1.18 17.38
C CYS A 34 2.31 0.69 18.42
N ALA A 35 2.12 -0.63 18.52
CA ALA A 35 1.17 -1.24 19.47
C ALA A 35 1.44 -0.87 20.95
N GLY A 36 2.68 -0.50 21.29
CA GLY A 36 3.06 0.01 22.62
C GLY A 36 2.79 1.50 22.85
N GLY A 37 2.21 2.21 21.88
CA GLY A 37 1.91 3.64 21.98
C GLY A 37 3.08 4.57 21.68
N HIS A 38 4.28 4.05 21.40
CA HIS A 38 5.40 4.86 20.95
C HIS A 38 5.08 5.48 19.58
N GLY A 39 5.21 6.80 19.46
CA GLY A 39 5.16 7.49 18.16
C GLY A 39 6.51 7.51 17.47
N GLY A 40 6.54 8.07 16.27
CA GLY A 40 7.78 8.26 15.51
C GLY A 40 8.19 7.06 14.64
N LEU A 41 7.21 6.23 14.23
CA LEU A 41 7.44 5.34 13.11
C LEU A 41 7.67 6.20 11.86
N ARG A 42 8.77 5.95 11.14
CA ARG A 42 9.04 6.63 9.88
C ARG A 42 7.99 6.22 8.85
N VAL A 43 7.26 7.19 8.34
CA VAL A 43 6.29 7.02 7.25
C VAL A 43 6.90 7.62 6.00
N ALA A 44 7.00 6.85 4.93
CA ALA A 44 7.32 7.38 3.61
C ALA A 44 6.03 7.46 2.79
N ARG A 45 5.85 8.53 2.04
CA ARG A 45 4.79 8.64 1.04
C ARG A 45 5.46 8.64 -0.33
N ILE A 46 5.03 7.73 -1.21
CA ILE A 46 5.57 7.60 -2.56
C ILE A 46 4.43 7.64 -3.56
N GLY A 47 4.67 8.36 -4.64
CA GLY A 47 3.76 8.53 -5.77
C GLY A 47 4.54 9.15 -6.91
N VAL A 48 3.96 9.10 -8.09
CA VAL A 48 4.57 9.59 -9.33
C VAL A 48 3.51 10.21 -10.21
N GLU A 49 3.95 11.02 -11.17
CA GLU A 49 3.04 11.56 -12.17
C GLU A 49 2.67 10.48 -13.21
N PRO A 50 1.43 10.54 -13.77
CA PRO A 50 1.06 9.69 -14.89
C PRO A 50 2.00 9.93 -16.07
N GLY A 51 2.72 8.88 -16.51
CA GLY A 51 3.71 8.97 -17.58
C GLY A 51 5.16 8.92 -17.13
N ASP A 52 5.44 9.02 -15.83
CA ASP A 52 6.80 8.80 -15.31
C ASP A 52 7.28 7.39 -15.67
N PRO A 53 8.53 7.23 -16.12
CA PRO A 53 9.05 5.95 -16.59
C PRO A 53 9.14 4.94 -15.45
N LEU A 54 9.14 3.65 -15.80
CA LEU A 54 9.26 2.54 -14.84
C LEU A 54 10.47 2.72 -13.90
N GLN A 55 11.60 3.19 -14.41
CA GLN A 55 12.81 3.32 -13.62
C GLN A 55 12.65 4.33 -12.47
N ASP A 56 12.05 5.49 -12.73
CA ASP A 56 11.82 6.53 -11.73
C ASP A 56 10.88 6.03 -10.61
N ARG A 57 9.87 5.23 -10.99
CA ARG A 57 8.97 4.55 -10.05
C ARG A 57 9.74 3.59 -9.13
N LEU A 58 10.67 2.82 -9.68
CA LEU A 58 11.49 1.91 -8.88
C LEU A 58 12.49 2.67 -8.00
N ASP A 59 12.99 3.83 -8.44
CA ASP A 59 13.86 4.67 -7.63
C ASP A 59 13.15 5.24 -6.39
N VAL A 60 11.91 5.68 -6.52
CA VAL A 60 11.13 6.13 -5.35
C VAL A 60 10.80 4.98 -4.38
N VAL A 61 10.51 3.78 -4.89
CA VAL A 61 10.32 2.57 -4.05
C VAL A 61 11.60 2.24 -3.27
N ARG A 62 12.76 2.24 -3.94
CA ARG A 62 14.06 2.00 -3.29
C ARG A 62 14.37 3.04 -2.21
N ALA A 63 14.08 4.31 -2.48
CA ALA A 63 14.28 5.39 -1.51
C ALA A 63 13.43 5.22 -0.24
N ALA A 64 12.26 4.57 -0.33
CA ALA A 64 11.39 4.29 0.80
C ALA A 64 11.84 3.12 1.68
N GLY A 65 12.90 2.37 1.31
CA GLY A 65 13.30 1.11 1.97
C GLY A 65 13.67 1.17 3.44
N GLN A 66 13.82 2.36 4.04
CA GLN A 66 14.06 2.54 5.48
C GLN A 66 12.79 2.86 6.29
N ALA A 67 11.67 3.12 5.63
CA ALA A 67 10.42 3.46 6.28
C ALA A 67 9.74 2.20 6.84
N ARG A 68 9.03 2.36 7.97
CA ARG A 68 8.25 1.27 8.59
C ARG A 68 6.85 1.22 8.03
N ILE A 69 6.34 2.35 7.58
CA ILE A 69 5.06 2.47 6.88
C ILE A 69 5.35 3.17 5.55
N VAL A 70 4.87 2.61 4.45
CA VAL A 70 4.97 3.19 3.12
C VAL A 70 3.57 3.40 2.59
N LEU A 71 3.21 4.64 2.31
CA LEU A 71 1.94 5.03 1.72
C LEU A 71 2.16 5.26 0.24
N VAL A 72 1.52 4.45 -0.59
CA VAL A 72 1.71 4.42 -2.03
C VAL A 72 0.50 5.03 -2.71
N GLU A 73 0.72 6.05 -3.54
CA GLU A 73 -0.32 6.75 -4.28
C GLU A 73 -0.10 6.61 -5.80
N ARG A 74 -1.02 5.91 -6.47
CA ARG A 74 -1.15 5.80 -7.92
C ARG A 74 0.16 5.42 -8.64
N LEU A 75 0.99 4.63 -7.97
CA LEU A 75 2.35 4.30 -8.41
C LEU A 75 2.35 3.47 -9.70
N THR A 76 1.25 2.83 -10.08
CA THR A 76 1.15 2.06 -11.33
C THR A 76 0.36 2.75 -12.44
N ALA A 77 -0.10 3.98 -12.19
CA ALA A 77 -0.91 4.75 -13.13
C ALA A 77 -0.19 4.92 -14.48
N GLY A 78 -0.88 4.55 -15.57
CA GLY A 78 -0.37 4.66 -16.94
C GLY A 78 0.59 3.55 -17.38
N LEU A 79 1.00 2.64 -16.50
CA LEU A 79 1.87 1.52 -16.85
C LEU A 79 1.12 0.40 -17.59
N GLY A 80 1.84 -0.30 -18.47
CA GLY A 80 1.40 -1.58 -19.01
C GLY A 80 1.43 -2.71 -17.96
N SER A 81 0.79 -3.84 -18.26
CA SER A 81 0.67 -4.96 -17.30
C SER A 81 2.01 -5.62 -16.93
N ALA A 82 3.01 -5.58 -17.80
CA ALA A 82 4.35 -6.08 -17.48
C ALA A 82 5.05 -5.16 -16.47
N ASP A 83 5.14 -3.86 -16.77
CA ASP A 83 5.79 -2.87 -15.91
C ASP A 83 5.06 -2.72 -14.57
N ARG A 84 3.72 -2.77 -14.58
CA ARG A 84 2.91 -2.78 -13.36
C ARG A 84 3.31 -3.93 -12.43
N ARG A 85 3.47 -5.15 -12.96
CA ARG A 85 3.89 -6.31 -12.15
C ARG A 85 5.28 -6.11 -11.55
N VAL A 86 6.20 -5.49 -12.28
CA VAL A 86 7.54 -5.18 -11.76
C VAL A 86 7.46 -4.20 -10.58
N VAL A 87 6.64 -3.14 -10.70
CA VAL A 87 6.44 -2.19 -9.60
C VAL A 87 5.79 -2.86 -8.38
N LEU A 88 4.73 -3.65 -8.59
CA LEU A 88 4.04 -4.34 -7.50
C LEU A 88 4.94 -5.35 -6.79
N SER A 89 5.76 -6.10 -7.52
CA SER A 89 6.76 -6.99 -6.94
C SER A 89 7.79 -6.23 -6.08
N ALA A 90 8.19 -5.03 -6.48
CA ALA A 90 9.07 -4.20 -5.66
C ALA A 90 8.38 -3.71 -4.36
N LEU A 91 7.05 -3.59 -4.33
CA LEU A 91 6.30 -3.30 -3.10
C LEU A 91 6.22 -4.53 -2.19
N GLU A 92 6.07 -5.72 -2.75
CA GLU A 92 6.17 -6.99 -2.00
C GLU A 92 7.55 -7.13 -1.34
N ASP A 93 8.62 -6.78 -2.05
CA ASP A 93 9.98 -6.79 -1.49
C ASP A 93 10.13 -5.85 -0.28
N LEU A 94 9.48 -4.67 -0.31
CA LEU A 94 9.44 -3.77 0.85
C LEU A 94 8.70 -4.40 2.04
N ALA A 95 7.56 -5.06 1.77
CA ALA A 95 6.81 -5.77 2.79
C ALA A 95 7.64 -6.91 3.39
N GLY A 96 8.31 -7.71 2.56
CA GLY A 96 9.25 -8.76 2.97
C GLY A 96 10.45 -8.24 3.77
N ALA A 97 10.88 -7.00 3.55
CA ALA A 97 11.89 -6.31 4.35
C ALA A 97 11.34 -5.75 5.69
N GLY A 98 10.04 -5.91 5.95
CA GLY A 98 9.40 -5.57 7.23
C GLY A 98 8.63 -4.25 7.24
N ALA A 99 8.35 -3.65 6.08
CA ALA A 99 7.49 -2.46 5.98
C ALA A 99 6.00 -2.84 5.90
N THR A 100 5.13 -2.00 6.45
CA THR A 100 3.71 -2.03 6.11
C THR A 100 3.48 -1.12 4.91
N VAL A 101 3.03 -1.68 3.79
CA VAL A 101 2.82 -0.93 2.54
C VAL A 101 1.33 -0.77 2.30
N VAL A 102 0.80 0.45 2.38
CA VAL A 102 -0.61 0.76 2.08
C VAL A 102 -0.70 1.34 0.68
N VAL A 103 -1.50 0.73 -0.19
CA VAL A 103 -1.52 1.04 -1.62
C VAL A 103 -2.88 1.59 -2.04
N ASP A 104 -2.94 2.86 -2.43
CA ASP A 104 -4.04 3.44 -3.19
C ASP A 104 -3.63 3.54 -4.67
N ASP A 105 -4.24 2.73 -5.53
CA ASP A 105 -3.94 2.71 -6.97
C ASP A 105 -5.21 2.76 -7.81
N ASP A 106 -5.06 3.12 -9.09
CA ASP A 106 -6.15 3.19 -10.05
C ASP A 106 -6.55 1.79 -10.55
N ASP A 107 -5.67 0.78 -10.44
CA ASP A 107 -5.96 -0.62 -10.71
C ASP A 107 -5.98 -1.46 -9.42
N PRO A 108 -7.11 -1.45 -8.67
CA PRO A 108 -7.22 -2.19 -7.42
C PRO A 108 -7.14 -3.70 -7.60
N VAL A 109 -7.46 -4.22 -8.80
CA VAL A 109 -7.37 -5.67 -9.08
C VAL A 109 -5.91 -6.10 -9.15
N ALA A 110 -5.06 -5.31 -9.80
CA ALA A 110 -3.63 -5.60 -9.83
C ALA A 110 -2.99 -5.51 -8.45
N VAL A 111 -3.38 -4.52 -7.64
CA VAL A 111 -2.90 -4.41 -6.24
C VAL A 111 -3.35 -5.61 -5.41
N LEU A 112 -4.61 -6.05 -5.56
CA LEU A 112 -5.12 -7.24 -4.85
C LEU A 112 -4.38 -8.52 -5.19
N ALA A 113 -3.72 -8.61 -6.35
CA ALA A 113 -2.93 -9.79 -6.72
C ALA A 113 -1.68 -10.00 -5.84
N VAL A 114 -1.23 -8.95 -5.14
CA VAL A 114 -0.04 -8.96 -4.27
C VAL A 114 -0.35 -8.56 -2.82
N ALA A 115 -1.63 -8.31 -2.50
CA ALA A 115 -2.03 -7.80 -1.20
C ALA A 115 -2.25 -8.94 -0.20
N ASP A 116 -1.76 -8.78 1.02
CA ASP A 116 -2.02 -9.68 2.15
C ASP A 116 -3.35 -9.32 2.85
N ALA A 117 -3.73 -8.06 2.77
CA ALA A 117 -4.96 -7.54 3.38
C ALA A 117 -5.58 -6.43 2.53
N ALA A 118 -6.86 -6.17 2.75
CA ALA A 118 -7.58 -5.05 2.18
C ALA A 118 -8.07 -4.10 3.28
N LEU A 119 -7.88 -2.80 3.06
CA LEU A 119 -8.49 -1.75 3.85
C LEU A 119 -9.66 -1.17 3.05
N ARG A 120 -10.88 -1.61 3.38
CA ARG A 120 -12.09 -1.16 2.70
C ARG A 120 -12.56 0.16 3.30
N VAL A 121 -12.84 1.11 2.42
CA VAL A 121 -13.42 2.39 2.78
C VAL A 121 -14.78 2.53 2.13
N ASP A 122 -15.79 2.81 2.94
CA ASP A 122 -17.14 3.06 2.42
C ASP A 122 -17.33 4.52 1.98
N ALA A 123 -18.51 4.85 1.45
CA ALA A 123 -18.81 6.20 0.99
C ALA A 123 -18.90 7.24 2.12
N THR A 124 -18.98 6.81 3.38
CA THR A 124 -19.01 7.68 4.57
C THR A 124 -17.62 7.89 5.18
N GLY A 125 -16.60 7.21 4.66
CA GLY A 125 -15.23 7.24 5.19
C GLY A 125 -15.01 6.28 6.35
N GLN A 126 -15.95 5.38 6.65
CA GLN A 126 -15.69 4.28 7.57
C GLN A 126 -14.68 3.32 6.96
N VAL A 127 -13.77 2.83 7.79
CA VAL A 127 -12.65 2.00 7.39
C VAL A 127 -12.74 0.65 8.08
N GLU A 128 -12.68 -0.42 7.29
CA GLU A 128 -12.68 -1.81 7.75
C GLU A 128 -11.46 -2.55 7.20
N LEU A 129 -10.76 -3.29 8.06
CA LEU A 129 -9.66 -4.15 7.65
C LEU A 129 -10.18 -5.57 7.42
N GLU A 130 -9.86 -6.12 6.25
CA GLU A 130 -10.18 -7.48 5.82
C GLU A 130 -8.87 -8.22 5.52
N GLU A 131 -8.64 -9.38 6.16
CA GLU A 131 -7.52 -10.26 5.81
C GLU A 131 -7.85 -11.01 4.53
N LEU A 132 -6.91 -11.07 3.58
CA LEU A 132 -7.10 -11.79 2.33
C LEU A 132 -6.55 -13.22 2.46
N PRO A 133 -7.17 -14.20 1.81
CA PRO A 133 -6.67 -15.56 1.83
C PRO A 133 -5.36 -15.66 1.04
N ASP A 134 -4.43 -16.51 1.51
CA ASP A 134 -3.19 -16.80 0.79
C ASP A 134 -3.50 -17.46 -0.56
N LEU A 135 -3.34 -16.67 -1.63
CA LEU A 135 -3.63 -17.10 -2.99
C LEU A 135 -2.65 -18.20 -3.46
N THR A 136 -1.41 -18.17 -2.99
CA THR A 136 -0.41 -19.20 -3.30
C THR A 136 -0.81 -20.54 -2.69
N ALA A 137 -1.25 -20.53 -1.43
CA ALA A 137 -1.77 -21.72 -0.77
C ALA A 137 -3.05 -22.25 -1.45
N LEU A 138 -3.94 -21.35 -1.88
CA LEU A 138 -5.18 -21.71 -2.57
C LEU A 138 -4.95 -22.35 -3.94
N LEU A 139 -3.94 -21.89 -4.69
CA LEU A 139 -3.63 -22.39 -6.03
C LEU A 139 -2.74 -23.64 -6.04
N ALA A 140 -2.12 -23.98 -4.90
CA ALA A 140 -1.28 -25.16 -4.73
C ALA A 140 -2.07 -26.43 -4.31
N GLY A 141 -3.36 -26.30 -4.00
CA GLY A 141 -4.28 -27.41 -3.65
C GLY A 141 -5.14 -27.85 -4.81
#